data_AF-A0A9P7FMV6-F1
#
_entry.id   AF-A0A9P7FMV6-F1
#
_cell.length_a   1.000
_cell.length_b   1.000
_cell.length_c   1.000
_cell.angle_alpha   90.00
_cell.angle_beta   90.00
_cell.angle_gamma   90.00
#
_symmetry.space_group_name_H-M   'P 1'
#
loop_
_entity.id
_entity.type
_entity.pdbx_description
1 polymer ?
#
loop_
_entity_poly.entity_id
_entity_poly.type
_entity_poly.pdbx_seq_one_letter_code
_entity_poly.pdbx_strand_id
1 'polypeptide(L)'
;SGQRIDHFKDTIKLGNEKKWFKDGDKVVRVRNVRTCWDSVFLMGYRFLELRLPLDRFISVTRELEHLKMTPAEWSRLEDIVFVLGLPHAVQITLNAEKTPTLSSIIPQFELFMTSLEELGKATPSLKEITDVGILWATKYYLRMDNSRAYAVAMFINPTTRFSWIEKHWGSVYIRKTKAMLIKMMNDYRARYPLPQASATAKPASVHNDQMYRVAKRLNLASMLDLDTPVLQVETPTTVEEEFDTYTRTLSLRDTDMIKFWDVSIYPNTDDRCNAK
;
A
#
# COMPACT_ATOMS: atom_id res chain seq x y z
N SER A 1 32.82 -17.63 -3.30
CA SER A 1 34.02 -17.10 -3.96
C SER A 1 33.61 -16.29 -5.19
N GLY A 2 34.40 -15.28 -5.59
CA GLY A 2 34.10 -14.44 -6.77
C GLY A 2 34.04 -15.23 -8.08
N GLN A 3 34.92 -16.22 -8.26
CA GLN A 3 34.97 -17.08 -9.44
C GLN A 3 33.64 -17.82 -9.73
N ARG A 4 32.93 -18.31 -8.70
CA ARG A 4 31.63 -18.96 -8.89
C ARG A 4 30.54 -17.97 -9.32
N ILE A 5 30.62 -16.73 -8.85
CA ILE A 5 29.69 -15.66 -9.24
C ILE A 5 29.92 -15.29 -10.72
N ASP A 6 31.16 -15.18 -11.15
CA ASP A 6 31.48 -14.80 -12.52
C ASP A 6 31.17 -15.92 -13.51
N HIS A 7 31.48 -17.18 -13.16
CA HIS A 7 31.08 -18.34 -13.96
C HIS A 7 29.55 -18.45 -14.15
N PHE A 8 28.78 -18.11 -13.11
CA PHE A 8 27.32 -18.07 -13.20
C PHE A 8 26.81 -16.91 -14.08
N LYS A 9 27.43 -15.72 -13.96
CA LYS A 9 27.12 -14.59 -14.87
C LYS A 9 27.40 -14.95 -16.33
N ASP A 10 28.51 -15.63 -16.60
CA ASP A 10 28.87 -16.07 -17.95
C ASP A 10 27.87 -17.09 -18.49
N THR A 11 27.39 -18.00 -17.64
CA THR A 11 26.33 -18.96 -18.00
C THR A 11 25.03 -18.24 -18.37
N ILE A 12 24.62 -17.22 -17.60
CA ILE A 12 23.45 -16.39 -17.91
C ILE A 12 23.66 -15.61 -19.21
N LYS A 13 24.82 -14.98 -19.39
CA LYS A 13 25.15 -14.20 -20.59
C LYS A 13 25.10 -15.07 -21.85
N LEU A 14 25.77 -16.22 -21.82
CA LEU A 14 25.81 -17.19 -22.91
C LEU A 14 24.41 -17.73 -23.25
N GLY A 15 23.59 -18.01 -22.23
CA GLY A 15 22.24 -18.50 -22.44
C GLY A 15 21.28 -17.45 -22.99
N ASN A 16 21.42 -16.18 -22.58
CA ASN A 16 20.69 -15.05 -23.18
C ASN A 16 21.07 -14.85 -24.65
N GLU A 17 22.37 -14.87 -24.97
CA GLU A 17 22.88 -14.76 -26.35
C GLU A 17 22.36 -15.89 -27.25
N LYS A 18 22.32 -17.12 -26.72
CA LYS A 18 21.87 -18.31 -27.45
C LYS A 18 20.36 -18.56 -27.36
N LYS A 19 19.59 -17.63 -26.77
CA LYS A 19 18.13 -17.74 -26.54
C LYS A 19 17.72 -19.09 -25.92
N TRP A 20 18.53 -19.57 -24.97
CA TRP A 20 18.28 -20.82 -24.26
C TRP A 20 17.17 -20.70 -23.21
N PHE A 21 16.80 -19.47 -22.87
CA PHE A 21 15.76 -19.15 -21.90
C PHE A 21 14.52 -18.64 -22.66
N LYS A 22 13.31 -18.89 -22.14
CA LYS A 22 12.04 -18.57 -22.82
C LYS A 22 11.96 -17.09 -23.24
N ASP A 23 11.14 -16.83 -24.27
CA ASP A 23 10.90 -15.50 -24.86
C ASP A 23 10.34 -14.53 -23.81
N GLY A 24 11.19 -13.66 -23.26
CA GLY A 24 10.81 -12.64 -22.29
C GLY A 24 12.00 -12.16 -21.45
N ASP A 25 12.47 -10.94 -21.75
CA ASP A 25 13.48 -10.12 -21.07
C ASP A 25 14.81 -10.73 -20.60
N LYS A 26 15.86 -9.91 -20.61
CA LYS A 26 17.21 -10.31 -20.16
C LYS A 26 17.19 -10.70 -18.69
N VAL A 27 17.65 -11.90 -18.39
CA VAL A 27 17.82 -12.40 -17.02
C VAL A 27 18.97 -11.66 -16.30
N VAL A 28 18.70 -11.06 -15.14
CA VAL A 28 19.68 -10.31 -14.32
C VAL A 28 19.58 -10.74 -12.84
N ARG A 29 20.71 -10.73 -12.13
CA ARG A 29 20.79 -11.05 -10.70
C ARG A 29 20.23 -9.92 -9.82
N VAL A 30 19.34 -10.26 -8.88
CA VAL A 30 18.77 -9.33 -7.89
C VAL A 30 19.59 -9.31 -6.60
N ARG A 31 19.70 -8.15 -5.96
CA ARG A 31 20.40 -7.95 -4.68
C ARG A 31 19.41 -8.01 -3.52
N ASN A 32 19.76 -8.76 -2.47
CA ASN A 32 18.92 -8.88 -1.27
C ASN A 32 19.03 -7.64 -0.37
N VAL A 33 17.90 -7.15 0.14
CA VAL A 33 17.79 -6.07 1.13
C VAL A 33 17.05 -6.60 2.35
N ARG A 34 17.78 -6.85 3.44
CA ARG A 34 17.31 -7.58 4.63
C ARG A 34 16.05 -7.02 5.30
N THR A 35 15.73 -5.75 5.08
CA THR A 35 14.66 -5.02 5.78
C THR A 35 13.33 -5.02 5.04
N CYS A 36 13.23 -5.66 3.87
CA CYS A 36 12.09 -5.50 2.98
C CYS A 36 11.61 -6.85 2.46
N TRP A 37 10.34 -7.20 2.69
CA TRP A 37 9.78 -8.50 2.26
C TRP A 37 9.75 -8.63 0.73
N ASP A 38 9.75 -7.50 0.03
CA ASP A 38 9.87 -7.38 -1.41
C ASP A 38 11.18 -7.99 -1.96
N SER A 39 12.30 -7.90 -1.24
CA SER A 39 13.54 -8.51 -1.73
C SER A 39 13.50 -10.04 -1.72
N VAL A 40 12.77 -10.64 -0.78
CA VAL A 40 12.59 -12.10 -0.69
C VAL A 40 11.66 -12.56 -1.82
N PHE A 41 10.55 -11.84 -2.05
CA PHE A 41 9.67 -12.10 -3.19
C PHE A 41 10.43 -12.01 -4.52
N LEU A 42 11.11 -10.88 -4.79
CA LEU A 42 11.85 -10.66 -6.03
C LEU A 42 12.96 -11.70 -6.23
N MET A 43 13.65 -12.09 -5.15
CA MET A 43 14.66 -13.15 -5.21
C MET A 43 14.03 -14.50 -5.56
N GLY A 44 12.95 -14.89 -4.89
CA GLY A 44 12.25 -16.14 -5.16
C GLY A 44 11.68 -16.18 -6.59
N TYR A 45 11.02 -15.10 -7.01
CA TYR A 45 10.49 -14.95 -8.37
C TYR A 45 11.58 -15.10 -9.44
N ARG A 46 12.71 -14.39 -9.28
CA ARG A 46 13.85 -14.54 -10.20
C ARG A 46 14.51 -15.91 -10.11
N PHE A 47 14.55 -16.52 -8.93
CA PHE A 47 15.09 -17.87 -8.78
C PHE A 47 14.26 -18.91 -9.52
N LEU A 48 12.92 -18.76 -9.54
CA LEU A 48 12.01 -19.59 -10.34
C LEU A 48 12.24 -19.40 -11.85
N GLU A 49 12.42 -18.17 -12.32
CA GLU A 49 12.78 -17.91 -13.73
C GLU A 49 14.13 -18.53 -14.10
N LEU A 50 15.05 -18.59 -13.14
CA LEU A 50 16.38 -19.13 -13.31
C LEU A 50 16.46 -20.66 -13.25
N ARG A 51 15.34 -21.38 -13.08
CA ARG A 51 15.31 -22.84 -12.91
C ARG A 51 16.11 -23.60 -13.97
N LEU A 52 15.87 -23.34 -15.26
CA LEU A 52 16.58 -23.98 -16.37
C LEU A 52 18.09 -23.66 -16.38
N PRO A 53 18.52 -22.38 -16.28
CA PRO A 53 19.94 -22.07 -16.15
C PRO A 53 20.59 -22.68 -14.91
N LEU A 54 19.89 -22.75 -13.78
CA LEU A 54 20.40 -23.36 -12.55
C LEU A 54 20.60 -24.86 -12.72
N ASP A 55 19.62 -25.58 -13.27
CA ASP A 55 19.73 -27.02 -13.55
C ASP A 55 20.93 -27.32 -14.47
N ARG A 56 21.16 -26.45 -15.47
CA ARG A 56 22.32 -26.57 -16.36
C ARG A 56 23.64 -26.22 -15.69
N PHE A 57 23.67 -25.19 -14.86
CA PHE A 57 24.87 -24.79 -14.12
C PHE A 57 25.30 -25.88 -13.12
N ILE A 58 24.33 -26.48 -12.43
CA ILE A 58 24.55 -27.57 -11.48
C ILE A 58 25.02 -28.83 -12.21
N SER A 59 24.46 -29.16 -13.38
CA SER A 59 24.89 -30.35 -14.13
C SER A 59 26.34 -30.27 -14.64
N VAL A 60 26.83 -29.06 -14.94
CA VAL A 60 28.24 -28.83 -15.32
C VAL A 60 29.15 -28.71 -14.10
N THR A 61 28.61 -28.32 -12.93
CA THR A 61 29.36 -28.12 -11.69
C THR A 61 28.98 -29.19 -10.65
N ARG A 62 29.49 -30.42 -10.82
CA ARG A 62 29.15 -31.60 -10.00
C ARG A 62 29.24 -31.38 -8.48
N GLU A 63 30.13 -30.51 -8.01
CA GLU A 63 30.24 -30.13 -6.58
C GLU A 63 28.93 -29.57 -6.00
N LEU A 64 28.04 -29.03 -6.84
CA LEU A 64 26.78 -28.39 -6.44
C LEU A 64 25.57 -29.32 -6.61
N GLU A 65 25.77 -30.58 -7.00
CA GLU A 65 24.67 -31.53 -7.26
C GLU A 65 23.78 -31.75 -6.03
N HIS A 66 24.38 -31.71 -4.82
CA HIS A 66 23.66 -31.79 -3.55
C HIS A 66 22.73 -30.59 -3.27
N LEU A 67 22.85 -29.49 -4.02
CA LEU A 67 21.97 -28.31 -3.92
C LEU A 67 20.82 -28.34 -4.92
N LYS A 68 20.71 -29.40 -5.74
CA LYS A 68 19.66 -29.52 -6.74
C LYS A 68 18.30 -29.72 -6.05
N MET A 69 17.38 -28.79 -6.30
CA MET A 69 16.03 -28.89 -5.78
C MET A 69 15.24 -29.99 -6.52
N THR A 70 14.50 -30.77 -5.74
CA THR A 70 13.53 -31.76 -6.21
C THR A 70 12.30 -31.07 -6.82
N PRO A 71 11.51 -31.77 -7.65
CA PRO A 71 10.27 -31.21 -8.20
C PRO A 71 9.29 -30.72 -7.12
N ALA A 72 9.22 -31.41 -5.97
CA ALA A 72 8.38 -31.03 -4.85
C ALA A 72 8.85 -29.73 -4.19
N GLU A 73 10.16 -29.54 -4.01
CA GLU A 73 10.72 -28.29 -3.47
C GLU A 73 10.49 -27.11 -4.43
N TRP A 74 10.60 -27.34 -5.73
CA TRP A 74 10.25 -26.32 -6.73
C TRP A 74 8.77 -25.92 -6.64
N SER A 75 7.86 -26.89 -6.58
CA SER A 75 6.42 -26.62 -6.41
C SER A 75 6.15 -25.84 -5.12
N ARG A 76 6.80 -26.23 -4.01
CA ARG A 76 6.62 -25.52 -2.73
C ARG A 76 7.16 -24.09 -2.78
N LEU A 77 8.26 -23.85 -3.50
CA LEU A 77 8.78 -22.51 -3.71
C LEU A 77 7.84 -21.66 -4.57
N GLU A 78 7.25 -22.24 -5.61
CA GLU A 78 6.22 -21.58 -6.44
C GLU A 78 5.03 -21.12 -5.59
N ASP A 79 4.53 -21.99 -4.71
CA ASP A 79 3.46 -21.67 -3.75
C ASP A 79 3.84 -20.48 -2.84
N ILE A 80 5.05 -20.51 -2.26
CA ILE A 80 5.54 -19.45 -1.36
C ILE A 80 5.66 -18.12 -2.13
N VAL A 81 6.27 -18.13 -3.31
CA VAL A 81 6.44 -16.92 -4.13
C VAL A 81 5.09 -16.36 -4.57
N PHE A 82 4.15 -17.23 -4.92
CA PHE A 82 2.79 -16.82 -5.27
C PHE A 82 2.11 -16.08 -4.11
N VAL A 83 2.12 -16.63 -2.90
CA VAL A 83 1.55 -15.97 -1.72
C VAL A 83 2.27 -14.66 -1.39
N LEU A 84 3.61 -14.63 -1.49
CA LEU A 84 4.41 -13.40 -1.30
C LEU A 84 4.14 -12.31 -2.34
N GLY A 85 3.54 -12.65 -3.48
CA GLY A 85 3.11 -11.68 -4.49
C GLY A 85 2.03 -10.71 -3.99
N LEU A 86 1.20 -11.13 -3.03
CA LEU A 86 0.14 -10.30 -2.44
C LEU A 86 0.72 -9.10 -1.65
N PRO A 87 1.56 -9.29 -0.61
CA PRO A 87 2.18 -8.16 0.10
C PRO A 87 3.12 -7.35 -0.80
N HIS A 88 3.77 -7.99 -1.79
CA HIS A 88 4.57 -7.27 -2.78
C HIS A 88 3.75 -6.24 -3.57
N ALA A 89 2.55 -6.61 -4.03
CA ALA A 89 1.67 -5.72 -4.79
C ALA A 89 1.25 -4.48 -3.99
N VAL A 90 0.98 -4.65 -2.69
CA VAL A 90 0.71 -3.56 -1.74
C VAL A 90 1.93 -2.67 -1.60
N GLN A 91 3.11 -3.27 -1.36
CA GLN A 91 4.32 -2.52 -1.10
C GLN A 91 4.76 -1.66 -2.30
N ILE A 92 4.73 -2.21 -3.52
CA ILE A 92 5.00 -1.42 -4.74
C ILE A 92 4.07 -0.22 -4.82
N THR A 93 2.80 -0.40 -4.47
CA THR A 93 1.80 0.67 -4.57
C THR A 93 2.02 1.75 -3.53
N LEU A 94 2.45 1.39 -2.31
CA LEU A 94 2.88 2.33 -1.28
C LEU A 94 4.18 3.07 -1.67
N ASN A 95 5.12 2.38 -2.31
CA ASN A 95 6.43 2.95 -2.68
C ASN A 95 6.40 3.82 -3.95
N ALA A 96 5.42 3.63 -4.82
CA ALA A 96 5.29 4.40 -6.06
C ALA A 96 4.75 5.83 -5.85
N GLU A 97 4.33 6.16 -4.62
CA GLU A 97 3.64 7.41 -4.33
C GLU A 97 4.58 8.59 -4.11
N LYS A 98 4.10 9.76 -4.54
CA LYS A 98 4.75 11.06 -4.32
C LYS A 98 4.11 11.87 -3.19
N THR A 99 3.00 11.37 -2.63
CA THR A 99 2.16 12.05 -1.63
C THR A 99 2.05 11.21 -0.34
N PRO A 100 1.60 11.79 0.80
CA PRO A 100 1.57 11.09 2.08
C PRO A 100 0.71 9.81 2.03
N THR A 101 1.33 8.66 2.26
CA THR A 101 0.70 7.33 2.14
C THR A 101 -0.06 6.87 3.38
N LEU A 102 0.02 7.61 4.49
CA LEU A 102 -0.43 7.12 5.80
C LEU A 102 -1.93 6.81 5.86
N SER A 103 -2.76 7.59 5.13
CA SER A 103 -4.22 7.42 5.08
C SER A 103 -4.66 6.13 4.39
N SER A 104 -3.84 5.57 3.51
CA SER A 104 -4.20 4.39 2.70
C SER A 104 -3.59 3.10 3.23
N ILE A 105 -2.70 3.16 4.22
CA ILE A 105 -2.02 1.98 4.75
C ILE A 105 -3.01 1.02 5.41
N ILE A 106 -3.89 1.48 6.30
CA ILE A 106 -4.88 0.61 6.96
C ILE A 106 -5.78 -0.08 5.92
N PRO A 107 -6.43 0.64 4.99
CA PRO A 107 -7.23 0.01 3.94
C PRO A 107 -6.45 -1.02 3.12
N GLN A 108 -5.22 -0.71 2.74
CA GLN A 108 -4.39 -1.64 1.97
C GLN A 108 -4.00 -2.89 2.77
N PHE A 109 -3.77 -2.74 4.07
CA PHE A 109 -3.52 -3.88 4.97
C PHE A 109 -4.74 -4.78 5.08
N GLU A 110 -5.92 -4.19 5.29
CA GLU A 110 -7.19 -4.95 5.37
C GLU A 110 -7.45 -5.70 4.05
N LEU A 111 -7.25 -5.05 2.90
CA LEU A 111 -7.41 -5.68 1.59
C LEU A 111 -6.51 -6.92 1.41
N PHE A 112 -5.21 -6.81 1.69
CA PHE A 112 -4.33 -7.97 1.47
C PHE A 112 -4.53 -9.06 2.53
N MET A 113 -4.91 -8.70 3.76
CA MET A 113 -5.30 -9.67 4.78
C MET A 113 -6.52 -10.47 4.32
N THR A 114 -7.55 -9.78 3.81
CA THR A 114 -8.72 -10.43 3.18
C THR A 114 -8.31 -11.34 2.03
N SER A 115 -7.42 -10.89 1.13
CA SER A 115 -6.93 -11.75 0.03
C SER A 115 -6.20 -13.00 0.53
N LEU A 116 -5.40 -12.91 1.58
CA LEU A 116 -4.73 -14.07 2.18
C LEU A 116 -5.74 -15.05 2.78
N GLU A 117 -6.76 -14.54 3.47
CA GLU A 117 -7.83 -15.35 4.05
C GLU A 117 -8.65 -16.07 2.97
N GLU A 118 -9.06 -15.34 1.92
CA GLU A 118 -9.81 -15.90 0.80
C GLU A 118 -8.98 -16.95 0.05
N LEU A 119 -7.70 -16.67 -0.19
CA LEU A 119 -6.79 -17.62 -0.83
C LEU A 119 -6.62 -18.90 0.00
N GLY A 120 -6.41 -18.78 1.31
CA GLY A 120 -6.29 -19.94 2.20
C GLY A 120 -7.58 -20.77 2.30
N LYS A 121 -8.75 -20.12 2.20
CA LYS A 121 -10.06 -20.79 2.14
C LYS A 121 -10.27 -21.52 0.81
N ALA A 122 -9.95 -20.85 -0.30
CA ALA A 122 -10.15 -21.39 -1.65
C ALA A 122 -9.13 -22.48 -2.02
N THR A 123 -7.94 -22.43 -1.45
CA THR A 123 -6.84 -23.34 -1.79
C THR A 123 -6.20 -23.93 -0.52
N PRO A 124 -6.73 -25.08 -0.01
CA PRO A 124 -6.26 -25.67 1.25
C PRO A 124 -4.77 -26.00 1.30
N SER A 125 -4.12 -26.30 0.17
CA SER A 125 -2.67 -26.55 0.10
C SER A 125 -1.82 -25.30 0.44
N LEU A 126 -2.36 -24.10 0.19
CA LEU A 126 -1.72 -22.84 0.51
C LEU A 126 -2.03 -22.34 1.92
N LYS A 127 -3.00 -22.96 2.61
CA LYS A 127 -3.53 -22.47 3.89
C LYS A 127 -2.43 -22.24 4.93
N GLU A 128 -1.50 -23.18 5.05
CA GLU A 128 -0.38 -23.07 5.98
C GLU A 128 0.47 -21.81 5.70
N ILE A 129 0.75 -21.52 4.43
CA ILE A 129 1.55 -20.36 4.02
C ILE A 129 0.74 -19.07 4.24
N THR A 130 -0.54 -19.05 3.87
CA THR A 130 -1.40 -17.88 4.07
C THR A 130 -1.63 -17.57 5.54
N ASP A 131 -1.76 -18.58 6.40
CA ASP A 131 -1.91 -18.41 7.86
C ASP A 131 -0.67 -17.74 8.46
N VAL A 132 0.54 -18.11 8.01
CA VAL A 132 1.78 -17.43 8.39
C VAL A 132 1.77 -15.98 7.92
N GLY A 133 1.32 -15.71 6.69
CA GLY A 133 1.14 -14.36 6.17
C GLY A 133 0.20 -13.52 7.04
N ILE A 134 -0.96 -14.06 7.40
CA ILE A 134 -1.99 -13.42 8.25
C ILE A 134 -1.45 -13.15 9.66
N LEU A 135 -0.70 -14.08 10.24
CA LEU A 135 -0.06 -13.90 11.54
C LEU A 135 0.85 -12.67 11.55
N TRP A 136 1.69 -12.52 10.53
CA TRP A 136 2.57 -11.37 10.40
C TRP A 136 1.79 -10.10 10.08
N ALA A 137 0.84 -10.15 9.16
CA ALA A 137 -0.01 -9.00 8.81
C ALA A 137 -0.71 -8.42 10.05
N THR A 138 -1.32 -9.30 10.85
CA THR A 138 -1.99 -8.95 12.12
C THR A 138 -1.04 -8.27 13.09
N LYS A 139 0.19 -8.78 13.24
CA LYS A 139 1.20 -8.18 14.12
C LYS A 139 1.53 -6.73 13.73
N TYR A 140 1.63 -6.42 12.44
CA TYR A 140 1.86 -5.04 11.99
C TYR A 140 0.59 -4.20 12.05
N TYR A 141 -0.57 -4.77 11.75
CA TYR A 141 -1.86 -4.10 11.90
C TYR A 141 -2.08 -3.61 13.34
N LEU A 142 -1.83 -4.45 14.34
CA LEU A 142 -1.93 -4.07 15.75
C LEU A 142 -0.98 -2.93 16.16
N ARG A 143 0.18 -2.79 15.49
CA ARG A 143 1.07 -1.64 15.74
C ARG A 143 0.49 -0.34 15.19
N MET A 144 -0.25 -0.41 14.09
CA MET A 144 -0.92 0.73 13.50
C MET A 144 -2.15 1.14 14.33
N ASP A 145 -2.91 0.16 14.80
CA ASP A 145 -4.07 0.38 15.69
C ASP A 145 -3.69 1.08 17.00
N ASN A 146 -2.48 0.84 17.51
CA ASN A 146 -1.94 1.54 18.68
C ASN A 146 -1.59 3.02 18.43
N SER A 147 -1.70 3.52 17.20
CA SER A 147 -1.40 4.90 16.83
C SER A 147 -2.62 5.61 16.25
N ARG A 148 -2.99 6.73 16.89
CA ARG A 148 -4.05 7.63 16.38
C ARG A 148 -3.70 8.25 15.02
N ALA A 149 -2.42 8.27 14.64
CA ALA A 149 -1.97 8.94 13.42
C ALA A 149 -2.62 8.37 12.16
N TYR A 150 -2.90 7.07 12.09
CA TYR A 150 -3.52 6.44 10.93
C TYR A 150 -4.99 6.86 10.80
N ALA A 151 -5.76 6.80 11.89
CA ALA A 151 -7.15 7.25 11.90
C ALA A 151 -7.27 8.75 11.58
N VAL A 152 -6.35 9.58 12.09
CA VAL A 152 -6.29 11.01 11.76
C VAL A 152 -5.93 11.23 10.30
N ALA A 153 -4.96 10.50 9.75
CA ALA A 153 -4.59 10.61 8.34
C ALA A 153 -5.72 10.19 7.40
N MET A 154 -6.43 9.10 7.73
CA MET A 154 -7.64 8.68 7.01
C MET A 154 -8.71 9.76 7.04
N PHE A 155 -8.98 10.31 8.22
CA PHE A 155 -9.94 11.38 8.41
C PHE A 155 -9.60 12.61 7.56
N ILE A 156 -8.36 13.11 7.63
CA ILE A 156 -7.93 14.31 6.88
C ILE A 156 -7.91 14.08 5.36
N ASN A 157 -7.85 12.83 4.89
CA ASN A 157 -7.84 12.54 3.48
C ASN A 157 -9.24 12.79 2.87
N PRO A 158 -9.40 13.77 1.97
CA PRO A 158 -10.71 14.18 1.46
C PRO A 158 -11.41 13.11 0.61
N THR A 159 -10.69 12.10 0.10
CA THR A 159 -11.25 11.02 -0.73
C THR A 159 -11.74 9.82 0.08
N THR A 160 -11.32 9.72 1.36
CA THR A 160 -11.62 8.58 2.24
C THR A 160 -12.39 9.02 3.50
N ARG A 161 -11.99 10.13 4.09
CA ARG A 161 -12.54 10.74 5.32
C ARG A 161 -12.81 9.68 6.39
N PHE A 162 -14.06 9.57 6.82
CA PHE A 162 -14.49 8.60 7.83
C PHE A 162 -15.19 7.38 7.21
N SER A 163 -15.43 7.38 5.90
CA SER A 163 -16.27 6.38 5.22
C SER A 163 -15.68 4.97 5.25
N TRP A 164 -14.35 4.84 5.18
CA TRP A 164 -13.71 3.52 5.35
C TRP A 164 -13.96 2.94 6.74
N ILE A 165 -13.80 3.77 7.77
CA ILE A 165 -14.01 3.38 9.17
C ILE A 165 -15.47 2.99 9.39
N GLU A 166 -16.41 3.77 8.87
CA GLU A 166 -17.84 3.47 9.01
C GLU A 166 -18.26 2.18 8.30
N LYS A 167 -17.67 1.90 7.13
CA LYS A 167 -18.01 0.73 6.33
C LYS A 167 -17.42 -0.56 6.89
N HIS A 168 -16.18 -0.53 7.38
CA HIS A 168 -15.41 -1.75 7.65
C HIS A 168 -15.15 -2.02 9.13
N TRP A 169 -15.29 -1.02 10.02
CA TRP A 169 -14.99 -1.22 11.44
C TRP A 169 -16.23 -1.54 12.27
N GLY A 170 -16.04 -2.25 13.37
CA GLY A 170 -17.12 -2.52 14.32
C GLY A 170 -17.62 -1.24 15.01
N SER A 171 -18.92 -1.18 15.33
CA SER A 171 -19.59 -0.01 15.90
C SER A 171 -18.91 0.58 17.16
N VAL A 172 -18.29 -0.27 17.98
CA VAL A 172 -17.50 0.14 19.15
C VAL A 172 -16.27 0.95 18.73
N TYR A 173 -15.54 0.49 17.70
CA TYR A 173 -14.36 1.16 17.17
C TYR A 173 -14.72 2.43 16.42
N ILE A 174 -15.81 2.44 15.66
CA ILE A 174 -16.36 3.64 15.02
C ILE A 174 -16.62 4.72 16.08
N ARG A 175 -17.37 4.39 17.13
CA ARG A 175 -17.71 5.34 18.21
C ARG A 175 -16.46 5.86 18.93
N LYS A 176 -15.54 4.96 19.28
CA LYS A 176 -14.28 5.31 19.94
C LYS A 176 -13.45 6.26 19.08
N THR A 177 -13.35 5.98 17.78
CA THR A 177 -12.56 6.78 16.84
C THR A 177 -13.20 8.13 16.57
N LYS A 178 -14.52 8.19 16.38
CA LYS A 178 -15.27 9.46 16.26
C LYS A 178 -15.07 10.36 17.48
N ALA A 179 -15.23 9.82 18.70
CA ALA A 179 -15.01 10.57 19.93
C ALA A 179 -13.56 11.07 20.07
N MET A 180 -12.59 10.26 19.66
CA MET A 180 -11.17 10.63 19.65
C MET A 180 -10.88 11.78 18.67
N LEU A 181 -11.43 11.74 17.45
CA LEU A 181 -11.26 12.78 16.43
C LEU A 181 -11.92 14.10 16.85
N ILE A 182 -13.16 14.06 17.33
CA ILE A 182 -13.88 15.23 17.84
C ILE A 182 -13.11 15.89 18.99
N LYS A 183 -12.58 15.10 19.92
CA LYS A 183 -11.72 15.62 20.99
C LYS A 183 -10.48 16.33 20.43
N MET A 184 -9.81 15.74 19.44
CA MET A 184 -8.64 16.36 18.81
C MET A 184 -8.99 17.67 18.07
N MET A 185 -10.12 17.74 17.38
CA MET A 185 -10.60 18.96 16.73
C MET A 185 -10.89 20.07 17.75
N ASN A 186 -11.54 19.73 18.87
CA ASN A 186 -11.75 20.65 19.99
C ASN A 186 -10.44 21.17 20.59
N ASP A 187 -9.49 20.27 20.87
CA ASP A 187 -8.16 20.62 21.39
C ASP A 187 -7.39 21.54 20.41
N TYR A 188 -7.53 21.32 19.11
CA TYR A 188 -6.92 22.15 18.07
C TYR A 188 -7.56 23.54 18.01
N ARG A 189 -8.89 23.61 18.00
CA ARG A 189 -9.66 24.87 17.96
C ARG A 189 -9.39 25.75 19.18
N ALA A 190 -9.23 25.14 20.36
CA ALA A 190 -8.87 25.85 21.58
C ALA A 190 -7.46 26.47 21.52
N ARG A 191 -6.52 25.83 20.80
CA ARG A 191 -5.13 26.32 20.66
C ARG A 191 -4.98 27.34 19.53
N TYR A 192 -5.78 27.20 18.47
CA TYR A 192 -5.70 28.03 17.27
C TYR A 192 -7.11 28.54 16.89
N PRO A 193 -7.60 29.60 17.54
CA PRO A 193 -8.88 30.22 17.17
C PRO A 193 -8.82 30.71 15.72
N LEU A 194 -9.76 30.25 14.90
CA LEU A 194 -9.80 30.60 13.48
C LEU A 194 -10.00 32.11 13.29
N PRO A 195 -9.17 32.80 12.48
CA PRO A 195 -9.56 34.06 11.88
C PRO A 195 -10.77 33.82 10.96
N GLN A 196 -11.75 34.71 10.99
CA GLN A 196 -12.86 34.65 10.03
C GLN A 196 -12.32 34.80 8.61
N ALA A 197 -12.42 33.76 7.79
CA ALA A 197 -12.28 33.89 6.35
C ALA A 197 -13.17 32.89 5.61
N SER A 198 -14.00 33.47 4.76
CA SER A 198 -14.73 32.87 3.65
C SER A 198 -13.77 32.38 2.57
N ALA A 199 -13.88 31.12 2.13
CA ALA A 199 -13.54 30.73 0.77
C ALA A 199 -14.08 29.35 0.41
N THR A 200 -14.73 29.29 -0.75
CA THR A 200 -15.11 28.07 -1.49
C THR A 200 -13.90 27.53 -2.25
N ALA A 201 -13.55 26.27 -2.01
CA ALA A 201 -12.48 25.58 -2.73
C ALA A 201 -12.92 25.19 -4.15
N LYS A 202 -12.05 25.44 -5.15
CA LYS A 202 -12.21 24.90 -6.51
C LYS A 202 -11.43 23.59 -6.64
N PRO A 203 -12.00 22.53 -7.25
CA PRO A 203 -11.28 21.28 -7.45
C PRO A 203 -10.24 21.43 -8.57
N ALA A 204 -9.00 21.05 -8.28
CA ALA A 204 -7.96 20.82 -9.28
C ALA A 204 -7.59 19.33 -9.27
N SER A 205 -7.64 18.70 -10.45
CA SER A 205 -7.45 17.25 -10.61
C SER A 205 -5.97 16.87 -10.73
N VAL A 206 -5.54 15.89 -9.92
CA VAL A 206 -4.33 15.10 -10.16
C VAL A 206 -4.58 13.66 -9.68
N HIS A 207 -4.34 12.71 -10.58
CA HIS A 207 -4.63 11.28 -10.43
C HIS A 207 -4.01 10.65 -9.15
N ASN A 208 -4.83 10.33 -8.14
CA ASN A 208 -4.40 9.65 -6.90
C ASN A 208 -5.27 8.42 -6.59
N ASP A 209 -5.09 7.35 -7.37
CA ASP A 209 -5.95 6.15 -7.35
C ASP A 209 -5.32 4.96 -6.57
N GLN A 210 -4.68 5.24 -5.44
CA GLN A 210 -3.83 4.26 -4.74
C GLN A 210 -4.60 3.03 -4.24
N MET A 211 -5.71 3.25 -3.51
CA MET A 211 -6.50 2.19 -2.90
C MET A 211 -7.12 1.28 -3.97
N TYR A 212 -7.60 1.87 -5.06
CA TYR A 212 -8.20 1.16 -6.17
C TYR A 212 -7.20 0.33 -6.97
N ARG A 213 -5.95 0.79 -7.13
CA ARG A 213 -4.89 0.01 -7.79
C ARG A 213 -4.57 -1.29 -7.05
N VAL A 214 -4.50 -1.26 -5.72
CA VAL A 214 -4.32 -2.47 -4.91
C VAL A 214 -5.55 -3.35 -4.98
N ALA A 215 -6.74 -2.80 -4.73
CA ALA A 215 -7.97 -3.57 -4.77
C ALA A 215 -8.21 -4.22 -6.15
N LYS A 216 -7.89 -3.54 -7.25
CA LYS A 216 -7.96 -4.11 -8.60
C LYS A 216 -6.97 -5.27 -8.80
N ARG A 217 -5.73 -5.13 -8.32
CA ARG A 217 -4.72 -6.21 -8.37
C ARG A 217 -5.12 -7.42 -7.54
N LEU A 218 -5.82 -7.19 -6.44
CA LEU A 218 -6.30 -8.21 -5.52
C LEU A 218 -7.72 -8.72 -5.85
N ASN A 219 -8.36 -8.20 -6.89
CA ASN A 219 -9.75 -8.49 -7.26
C ASN A 219 -10.80 -8.18 -6.16
N LEU A 220 -10.55 -7.14 -5.35
CA LEU A 220 -11.38 -6.69 -4.22
C LEU A 220 -11.94 -5.26 -4.42
N ALA A 221 -12.16 -4.84 -5.67
CA ALA A 221 -12.59 -3.47 -5.98
C ALA A 221 -13.94 -3.10 -5.32
N SER A 222 -14.85 -4.06 -5.15
CA SER A 222 -16.17 -3.85 -4.51
C SER A 222 -16.08 -3.45 -3.03
N MET A 223 -15.00 -3.81 -2.34
CA MET A 223 -14.77 -3.35 -0.96
C MET A 223 -14.63 -1.82 -0.89
N LEU A 224 -14.27 -1.17 -2.00
CA LEU A 224 -14.01 0.27 -2.09
C LEU A 224 -15.21 1.12 -2.56
N ASP A 225 -16.37 0.52 -2.81
CA ASP A 225 -17.57 1.28 -3.20
C ASP A 225 -18.06 2.10 -2.00
N LEU A 226 -17.73 3.39 -1.96
CA LEU A 226 -18.15 4.33 -0.93
C LEU A 226 -19.31 5.17 -1.48
N ASP A 227 -20.46 5.15 -0.80
CA ASP A 227 -21.67 5.86 -1.24
C ASP A 227 -21.47 7.38 -1.24
N THR A 228 -22.11 8.07 -2.19
CA THR A 228 -22.06 9.54 -2.32
C THR A 228 -23.47 10.14 -2.26
N PRO A 229 -23.87 10.78 -1.15
CA PRO A 229 -24.99 11.70 -1.14
C PRO A 229 -24.53 13.13 -1.49
N VAL A 230 -25.33 13.84 -2.29
CA VAL A 230 -25.15 15.25 -2.64
C VAL A 230 -26.28 16.05 -1.98
N LEU A 231 -25.96 17.13 -1.24
CA LEU A 231 -26.74 18.38 -1.08
C LEU A 231 -26.06 19.37 -0.10
N GLN A 232 -26.54 20.62 -0.09
CA GLN A 232 -25.92 21.91 0.28
C GLN A 232 -25.27 22.02 1.69
N VAL A 233 -24.22 22.84 1.77
CA VAL A 233 -23.38 23.10 2.96
C VAL A 233 -23.91 24.32 3.73
N GLU A 234 -24.44 24.11 4.93
CA GLU A 234 -24.61 25.16 5.95
C GLU A 234 -23.29 25.36 6.71
N THR A 235 -23.01 26.59 7.17
CA THR A 235 -21.81 26.86 7.98
C THR A 235 -21.95 26.24 9.37
N PRO A 236 -21.10 25.26 9.75
CA PRO A 236 -21.23 24.56 11.01
C PRO A 236 -20.92 25.47 12.20
N THR A 237 -21.75 25.41 13.23
CA THR A 237 -21.63 26.19 14.47
C THR A 237 -20.85 25.45 15.56
N THR A 238 -20.84 24.12 15.54
CA THR A 238 -20.13 23.26 16.50
C THR A 238 -19.04 22.40 15.82
N VAL A 239 -18.10 21.86 16.62
CA VAL A 239 -17.04 20.96 16.11
C VAL A 239 -17.64 19.63 15.62
N GLU A 240 -18.71 19.17 16.26
CA GLU A 240 -19.45 17.98 15.91
C GLU A 240 -20.19 18.16 14.57
N GLU A 241 -20.82 19.31 14.35
CA GLU A 241 -21.42 19.66 13.06
C GLU A 241 -20.37 19.80 11.96
N GLU A 242 -19.19 20.36 12.26
CA GLU A 242 -18.07 20.46 11.33
C GLU A 242 -17.57 19.07 10.92
N PHE A 243 -17.38 18.18 11.90
CA PHE A 243 -17.03 16.79 11.66
C PHE A 243 -18.07 16.13 10.75
N ASP A 244 -19.36 16.18 11.12
CA ASP A 244 -20.41 15.51 10.36
C ASP A 244 -20.58 16.10 8.95
N THR A 245 -20.45 17.42 8.80
CA THR A 245 -20.49 18.09 7.49
C THR A 245 -19.33 17.65 6.62
N TYR A 246 -18.14 17.56 7.20
CA TYR A 246 -16.97 17.08 6.48
C TYR A 246 -17.08 15.59 6.14
N THR A 247 -17.57 14.72 7.00
CA THR A 247 -17.60 13.27 6.68
C THR A 247 -18.69 12.88 5.69
N ARG A 248 -19.73 13.71 5.49
CA ARG A 248 -20.88 13.40 4.63
C ARG A 248 -20.58 13.29 3.14
N THR A 249 -19.66 14.06 2.60
CA THR A 249 -19.46 14.16 1.14
C THR A 249 -18.00 13.93 0.78
N LEU A 250 -17.67 12.79 0.19
CA LEU A 250 -16.30 12.53 -0.26
C LEU A 250 -15.92 13.38 -1.48
N SER A 251 -14.65 13.77 -1.55
CA SER A 251 -14.10 14.40 -2.75
C SER A 251 -13.84 13.35 -3.83
N LEU A 252 -13.70 13.80 -5.08
CA LEU A 252 -13.37 12.94 -6.21
C LEU A 252 -12.06 12.16 -5.94
N ARG A 253 -11.95 10.94 -6.48
CA ARG A 253 -10.81 10.05 -6.21
C ARG A 253 -9.45 10.65 -6.61
N ASP A 254 -9.44 11.55 -7.59
CA ASP A 254 -8.26 12.28 -8.08
C ASP A 254 -8.04 13.64 -7.39
N THR A 255 -8.59 13.81 -6.18
CA THR A 255 -8.36 15.01 -5.39
C THR A 255 -6.95 14.98 -4.78
N ASP A 256 -6.15 16.00 -5.11
CA ASP A 256 -4.87 16.24 -4.45
C ASP A 256 -5.11 16.73 -3.01
N MET A 257 -4.67 15.93 -2.04
CA MET A 257 -4.88 16.22 -0.62
C MET A 257 -4.18 17.51 -0.17
N ILE A 258 -2.99 17.82 -0.69
CA ILE A 258 -2.27 19.03 -0.29
C ILE A 258 -3.02 20.24 -0.85
N LYS A 259 -3.38 20.23 -2.13
CA LYS A 259 -4.14 21.33 -2.76
C LYS A 259 -5.53 21.51 -2.16
N PHE A 260 -6.17 20.43 -1.74
CA PHE A 260 -7.47 20.49 -1.08
C PHE A 260 -7.41 21.31 0.23
N TRP A 261 -6.34 21.11 1.01
CA TRP A 261 -6.12 21.84 2.26
C TRP A 261 -5.35 23.15 2.07
N ASP A 262 -4.79 23.40 0.88
CA ASP A 262 -4.12 24.65 0.49
C ASP A 262 -5.16 25.76 0.16
N VAL A 263 -6.04 26.02 1.12
CA VAL A 263 -6.90 27.20 1.12
C VAL A 263 -6.08 28.33 1.72
N SER A 264 -5.22 28.96 0.91
CA SER A 264 -4.41 30.17 1.21
C SER A 264 -4.53 30.70 2.66
N ILE A 265 -3.88 30.03 3.62
CA ILE A 265 -3.88 30.41 5.05
C ILE A 265 -2.95 31.62 5.28
N TYR A 266 -2.23 32.06 4.24
CA TYR A 266 -1.43 33.27 4.27
C TYR A 266 -1.93 34.22 3.17
N PRO A 267 -2.44 35.42 3.50
CA PRO A 267 -2.53 36.48 2.51
C PRO A 267 -1.11 36.75 2.01
N ASN A 268 -0.96 36.85 0.68
CA ASN A 268 0.26 37.27 0.00
C ASN A 268 0.91 38.44 0.76
N THR A 269 1.98 38.20 1.50
CA THR A 269 2.83 39.26 2.05
C THR A 269 3.93 39.60 1.05
N ASP A 270 3.59 39.71 -0.24
CA ASP A 270 4.55 40.05 -1.30
C ASP A 270 4.47 41.53 -1.74
N ASP A 271 3.70 42.36 -1.03
CA ASP A 271 3.62 43.81 -1.29
C ASP A 271 4.47 44.67 -0.34
N ARG A 272 5.44 44.10 0.39
CA ARG A 272 6.36 44.88 1.26
C ARG A 272 7.80 45.01 0.76
N CYS A 273 8.08 44.69 -0.51
CA CYS A 273 9.38 44.97 -1.13
C CYS A 273 9.38 46.17 -2.10
N ASN A 274 8.33 46.99 -2.12
CA ASN A 274 8.29 48.27 -2.84
C ASN A 274 8.04 49.44 -1.89
N ALA A 275 8.96 49.69 -0.96
CA ALA A 275 9.13 51.01 -0.31
C ALA A 275 10.42 51.06 0.52
N LYS A 276 11.56 51.24 -0.15
CA LYS A 276 12.59 52.27 0.11
C LYS A 276 13.85 51.98 -0.70
#